data_AF-A0A1D2MEU1-F1
#
_entry.id   AF-A0A1D2MEU1-F1
#
_cell.length_a   1.000
_cell.length_b   1.000
_cell.length_c   1.000
_cell.angle_alpha   90.00
_cell.angle_beta   90.00
_cell.angle_gamma   90.00
#
_symmetry.space_group_name_H-M   'P 1'
#
loop_
_entity.id
_entity.type
_entity.pdbx_description
1 polymer ?
#
loop_
_entity_poly.entity_id
_entity_poly.type
_entity_poly.pdbx_seq_one_letter_code
_entity_poly.pdbx_strand_id
1 'polypeptide(L)'
;MGIGEQITQLQTMFESIPPTSIYWTIIVCIWVEYLFELYLCIRQRRIYFTSANKLPTPLKDHMTLETFEKARVYGIDKNNFSIVSEFYGMVVLTALLHYEGLYKGWVLTGPMLSGFGYWPATWDVEIGRSICFSILAMLFNNTVGIPLSIYSTFVLEE
;
A
#
# COMPACT_ATOMS: atom_id res chain seq x y z
N MET A 1 25.10 -30.64 21.42
CA MET A 1 23.94 -29.74 21.58
C MET A 1 22.93 -30.15 20.52
N GLY A 2 21.81 -30.74 20.93
CA GLY A 2 20.88 -31.40 20.01
C GLY A 2 20.01 -30.39 19.26
N ILE A 3 19.68 -30.68 18.00
CA ILE A 3 18.84 -29.82 17.14
C ILE A 3 17.50 -29.47 17.83
N GLY A 4 16.93 -30.39 18.63
CA GLY A 4 15.70 -30.14 19.39
C GLY A 4 15.85 -29.09 20.50
N GLU A 5 17.02 -28.99 21.13
CA GLU A 5 17.32 -28.01 22.17
C GLU A 5 17.43 -26.60 21.56
N GLN A 6 17.99 -26.50 20.36
CA GLN A 6 18.03 -25.26 19.58
C GLN A 6 16.64 -24.82 19.12
N ILE A 7 15.75 -25.75 18.73
CA ILE A 7 14.37 -25.44 18.35
C ILE A 7 13.58 -24.89 19.55
N THR A 8 13.69 -25.52 20.72
CA THR A 8 13.01 -25.04 21.94
C THR A 8 13.56 -23.68 22.40
N GLN A 9 14.88 -23.46 22.27
CA GLN A 9 15.48 -22.15 22.53
C GLN A 9 14.96 -21.07 21.57
N LEU A 10 14.83 -21.39 20.28
CA LEU A 10 14.24 -20.45 19.32
C LEU A 10 12.76 -20.18 19.62
N GLN A 11 11.97 -21.20 19.95
CA GLN A 11 10.54 -21.02 20.31
C GLN A 11 10.36 -20.14 21.55
N THR A 12 11.15 -20.37 22.60
CA THR A 12 11.11 -19.54 23.82
C THR A 12 11.58 -18.11 23.56
N MET A 13 12.56 -17.92 22.68
CA MET A 13 12.93 -16.58 22.22
C MET A 13 11.79 -15.89 21.47
N PHE A 14 11.08 -16.57 20.58
CA PHE A 14 9.93 -16.00 19.85
C PHE A 14 8.75 -15.65 20.77
N GLU A 15 8.42 -16.52 21.72
CA GLU A 15 7.34 -16.25 22.70
C GLU A 15 7.67 -15.08 23.64
N SER A 16 8.95 -14.80 23.86
CA SER A 16 9.39 -13.67 24.69
C SER A 16 9.24 -12.30 24.02
N ILE A 17 8.94 -12.24 22.71
CA ILE A 17 8.79 -10.98 21.97
C ILE A 17 7.46 -10.32 22.37
N PRO A 18 7.48 -9.11 22.97
CA PRO A 18 6.25 -8.47 23.37
C PRO A 18 5.46 -7.99 22.13
N PRO A 19 4.12 -8.04 22.15
CA PRO A 19 3.29 -7.61 21.01
C PRO A 19 3.55 -6.16 20.56
N THR A 20 3.93 -5.30 21.49
CA THR A 20 4.31 -3.90 21.20
C THR A 20 5.53 -3.81 20.30
N SER A 21 6.53 -4.68 20.47
CA SER A 21 7.71 -4.73 19.60
C SER A 21 7.35 -5.14 18.18
N ILE A 22 6.40 -6.07 18.01
CA ILE A 22 5.92 -6.49 16.69
C ILE A 22 5.26 -5.31 15.98
N TYR A 23 4.37 -4.59 16.66
CA TYR A 23 3.70 -3.40 16.13
C TYR A 23 4.72 -2.36 15.65
N TRP A 24 5.67 -1.97 16.50
CA TRP A 24 6.68 -0.96 16.15
C TRP A 24 7.59 -1.41 15.01
N THR A 25 7.92 -2.71 14.96
CA THR A 25 8.70 -3.28 13.86
C THR A 25 7.97 -3.13 12.53
N ILE A 26 6.67 -3.47 12.50
CA ILE A 26 5.84 -3.34 11.30
C ILE A 26 5.77 -1.87 10.84
N ILE A 27 5.52 -0.95 11.78
CA ILE A 27 5.48 0.49 11.48
C ILE A 27 6.82 0.95 10.89
N VAL A 28 7.95 0.62 11.53
CA VAL A 28 9.28 0.99 11.03
C VAL A 28 9.52 0.43 9.63
N CYS A 29 9.19 -0.84 9.37
CA CYS A 29 9.34 -1.44 8.04
C CYS A 29 8.54 -0.67 6.97
N ILE A 30 7.27 -0.35 7.24
CA ILE A 30 6.41 0.41 6.33
C ILE A 30 7.00 1.79 6.03
N TRP A 31 7.48 2.50 7.06
CA TRP A 31 8.08 3.82 6.88
C TRP A 31 9.40 3.75 6.10
N VAL A 32 10.22 2.74 6.35
CA VAL A 32 11.48 2.54 5.62
C VAL A 32 11.22 2.25 4.14
N GLU A 33 10.25 1.39 3.84
CA GLU A 33 9.82 1.09 2.47
C GLU A 33 9.33 2.36 1.76
N TYR A 34 8.44 3.13 2.39
CA TYR A 34 7.96 4.40 1.86
C TYR A 34 9.11 5.40 1.60
N LEU A 35 10.04 5.56 2.55
CA LEU A 35 11.18 6.46 2.38
C LEU A 35 12.09 6.01 1.23
N PHE A 36 12.22 4.71 1.02
CA PHE A 36 12.97 4.15 -0.09
C PHE A 36 12.31 4.45 -1.44
N GLU A 37 10.99 4.26 -1.57
CA GLU A 37 10.24 4.62 -2.78
C GLU A 37 10.29 6.12 -3.05
N LEU A 38 10.08 6.95 -2.02
CA LEU A 38 10.19 8.40 -2.13
C LEU A 38 11.58 8.83 -2.62
N TYR A 39 12.64 8.19 -2.11
CA TYR A 39 14.01 8.43 -2.58
C TYR A 39 14.18 8.10 -4.06
N LEU A 40 13.63 6.98 -4.54
CA LEU A 40 13.66 6.60 -5.97
C LEU A 40 12.90 7.62 -6.82
N CYS A 41 11.71 8.04 -6.38
CA CYS A 41 10.89 9.06 -7.04
C CYS A 41 11.65 10.38 -7.16
N ILE A 42 12.31 10.85 -6.10
CA ILE A 42 13.14 12.07 -6.13
C ILE A 42 14.30 11.91 -7.11
N ARG A 43 14.94 10.74 -7.16
CA ARG A 43 16.05 10.47 -8.07
C ARG A 43 15.58 10.48 -9.53
N GLN A 44 14.44 9.87 -9.84
CA GLN A 44 13.85 9.88 -11.17
C GLN A 44 13.46 11.31 -11.60
N ARG A 45 12.93 12.11 -10.67
CA ARG A 45 12.64 13.52 -10.90
C ARG A 45 13.87 14.34 -11.28
N ARG A 46 15.01 14.11 -10.62
CA ARG A 46 16.28 14.76 -10.98
C ARG A 46 16.71 14.44 -12.41
N ILE A 47 16.43 13.24 -12.91
CA ILE A 47 16.73 12.86 -14.30
C ILE A 47 15.86 13.67 -15.27
N TYR A 48 14.56 13.84 -14.99
CA TYR A 48 13.69 14.66 -15.83
C TYR A 48 14.14 16.12 -15.92
N PHE A 49 14.67 16.69 -14.83
CA PHE A 49 15.24 18.04 -14.85
C PHE A 49 16.59 18.12 -15.57
N THR A 50 17.47 17.13 -15.37
CA THR A 50 18.81 17.12 -15.98
C THR A 50 18.74 16.90 -17.49
N SER A 51 17.76 16.11 -17.95
CA SER A 51 17.55 15.79 -19.36
C SER A 51 16.77 16.86 -20.12
N ALA A 52 16.37 17.97 -19.49
CA ALA A 52 15.45 18.97 -20.04
C ALA A 52 15.90 19.62 -21.37
N ASN A 53 17.21 19.63 -21.68
CA ASN A 53 17.76 20.33 -22.85
C ASN A 53 18.58 19.42 -23.79
N LYS A 54 18.60 18.10 -23.58
CA LYS A 54 19.40 17.18 -24.39
C LYS A 54 18.61 15.92 -24.72
N LEU A 55 18.25 15.79 -26.00
CA LEU A 55 17.76 14.52 -26.54
C LEU A 55 18.92 13.50 -26.46
N PRO A 56 18.76 12.38 -25.74
CA PRO A 56 19.84 11.40 -25.63
C PRO A 56 20.27 10.94 -27.02
N THR A 57 21.57 10.82 -27.26
CA THR A 57 22.16 10.38 -28.53
C THR A 57 21.46 9.16 -29.17
N PRO A 58 21.07 8.11 -28.43
CA PRO A 58 20.38 6.95 -29.02
C PRO A 58 18.90 7.21 -29.40
N LEU A 59 18.29 8.29 -28.92
CA LEU A 59 16.87 8.60 -29.16
C LEU A 59 16.66 9.68 -30.24
N LYS A 60 17.75 10.30 -30.73
CA LYS A 60 17.69 11.36 -31.75
C LYS A 60 17.03 10.92 -33.06
N ASP A 61 17.22 9.66 -33.45
CA ASP A 61 16.72 9.15 -34.72
C ASP A 61 15.29 8.57 -34.62
N HIS A 62 14.76 8.41 -33.41
CA HIS A 62 13.47 7.77 -33.14
C HIS A 62 12.40 8.74 -32.60
N MET A 63 12.78 9.96 -32.19
CA MET A 63 11.89 10.89 -31.52
C MET A 63 12.25 12.34 -31.85
N THR A 64 11.23 13.17 -32.06
CA THR A 64 11.40 14.62 -32.20
C THR A 64 11.58 15.27 -30.83
N LEU A 65 12.24 16.43 -30.80
CA LEU A 65 12.44 17.20 -29.56
C LEU A 65 11.10 17.55 -28.87
N GLU A 66 10.07 17.85 -29.67
CA GLU A 66 8.72 18.18 -29.17
C GLU A 66 8.07 17.00 -28.45
N THR A 67 8.14 15.79 -29.04
CA THR A 67 7.59 14.58 -28.42
C THR A 67 8.34 14.23 -27.12
N PHE A 68 9.66 14.44 -27.09
CA PHE A 68 10.45 14.25 -25.88
C PHE A 68 10.07 15.22 -24.77
N GLU A 69 9.88 16.50 -25.11
CA GLU A 69 9.49 17.50 -24.12
C GLU A 69 8.10 17.24 -23.56
N LYS A 70 7.13 16.86 -24.40
CA LYS A 70 5.80 16.40 -23.96
C LYS A 70 5.90 15.20 -23.01
N ALA A 71 6.68 14.18 -23.39
CA ALA A 71 6.89 13.01 -22.54
C ALA A 71 7.59 13.34 -21.21
N ARG A 72 8.50 14.32 -21.20
CA ARG A 72 9.20 14.80 -20.00
C ARG A 72 8.26 15.51 -19.03
N VAL A 73 7.43 16.42 -19.53
CA VAL A 73 6.44 17.14 -18.71
C VAL A 73 5.45 16.14 -18.11
N TYR A 74 4.89 15.26 -18.94
CA TYR A 74 4.02 14.18 -18.47
C TYR A 74 4.70 13.29 -17.42
N GLY A 75 5.97 12.93 -17.61
CA GLY A 75 6.75 12.15 -16.64
C GLY A 75 6.93 12.85 -15.29
N ILE A 76 7.05 14.19 -15.29
CA ILE A 76 7.12 14.99 -14.06
C ILE A 76 5.77 15.01 -13.35
N ASP A 77 4.68 15.21 -14.09
CA ASP A 77 3.33 15.26 -13.52
C ASP A 77 2.93 13.90 -12.95
N LYS A 78 3.22 12.81 -13.67
CA LYS A 78 3.06 11.44 -13.18
C LYS A 78 3.87 11.18 -11.91
N ASN A 79 5.12 11.64 -11.85
CA ASN A 79 5.96 11.49 -10.67
C ASN A 79 5.42 12.27 -9.46
N ASN A 80 4.92 13.49 -9.66
CA ASN A 80 4.27 14.27 -8.59
C ASN A 80 3.04 13.55 -8.04
N PHE A 81 2.21 13.01 -8.93
CA PHE A 81 1.05 12.22 -8.53
C PHE A 81 1.44 10.95 -7.77
N SER A 82 2.46 10.22 -8.22
CA SER A 82 2.99 9.04 -7.53
C SER A 82 3.33 9.36 -6.07
N ILE A 83 4.13 10.41 -5.84
CA ILE A 83 4.55 10.83 -4.49
C ILE A 83 3.35 11.14 -3.59
N VAL A 84 2.34 11.86 -4.11
CA VAL A 84 1.12 12.20 -3.35
C VAL A 84 0.29 10.95 -3.06
N SER A 85 0.14 10.06 -4.04
CA SER A 85 -0.63 8.83 -3.90
C SER A 85 0.00 7.84 -2.92
N GLU A 86 1.32 7.69 -2.96
CA GLU A 86 2.12 6.88 -2.03
C GLU A 86 2.01 7.43 -0.61
N PHE A 87 2.15 8.76 -0.44
CA PHE A 87 1.98 9.40 0.86
C PHE A 87 0.57 9.20 1.43
N TYR A 88 -0.47 9.36 0.60
CA TYR A 88 -1.84 9.10 1.00
C TYR A 88 -2.04 7.65 1.47
N GLY A 89 -1.57 6.67 0.68
CA GLY A 89 -1.66 5.26 1.05
C GLY A 89 -0.92 4.94 2.35
N MET A 90 0.26 5.50 2.53
CA MET A 90 1.08 5.38 3.73
C MET A 90 0.37 5.93 4.99
N VAL A 91 -0.27 7.10 4.87
CA VAL A 91 -1.06 7.71 5.96
C VAL A 91 -2.28 6.85 6.29
N VAL A 92 -3.01 6.36 5.28
CA VAL A 92 -4.18 5.50 5.49
C VAL A 92 -3.79 4.19 6.17
N LEU A 93 -2.71 3.54 5.73
CA LEU A 93 -2.21 2.31 6.33
C LEU A 93 -1.78 2.53 7.79
N THR A 94 -1.06 3.61 8.07
CA THR A 94 -0.63 3.97 9.43
C THR A 94 -1.83 4.24 10.32
N ALA A 95 -2.84 4.98 9.84
CA ALA A 95 -4.08 5.21 10.57
C ALA A 95 -4.85 3.91 10.81
N LEU A 96 -4.94 3.03 9.81
CA LEU A 96 -5.60 1.73 9.94
C LEU A 96 -4.94 0.87 11.04
N LEU A 97 -3.61 0.87 11.11
CA LEU A 97 -2.88 0.15 12.15
C LEU A 97 -3.03 0.82 13.53
N HIS A 98 -2.88 2.15 13.59
CA HIS A 98 -2.94 2.91 14.85
C HIS A 98 -4.32 2.87 15.52
N TYR A 99 -5.39 2.92 14.73
CA TYR A 99 -6.76 2.84 15.25
C TYR A 99 -7.30 1.41 15.34
N GLU A 100 -6.45 0.39 15.17
CA GLU A 100 -6.83 -1.03 15.21
C GLU A 100 -7.97 -1.35 14.22
N GLY A 101 -7.93 -0.73 13.04
CA GLY A 101 -9.00 -0.79 12.04
C GLY A 101 -9.30 -2.22 11.59
N LEU A 102 -8.28 -3.09 11.49
CA LEU A 102 -8.47 -4.51 11.16
C LEU A 102 -9.28 -5.24 12.23
N TYR A 103 -8.96 -5.04 13.51
CA TYR A 103 -9.69 -5.65 14.62
C TYR A 103 -11.12 -5.13 14.69
N LYS A 104 -11.32 -3.81 14.60
CA LYS A 104 -12.67 -3.21 14.61
C LYS A 104 -13.51 -3.68 13.42
N GLY A 105 -12.90 -3.75 12.23
CA GLY A 105 -13.53 -4.31 11.04
C GLY A 105 -13.95 -5.77 11.24
N TRP A 106 -13.09 -6.58 11.87
CA TRP A 106 -13.42 -7.96 12.21
C TRP A 106 -14.59 -8.07 13.19
N VAL A 107 -14.57 -7.30 14.29
CA VAL A 107 -15.64 -7.29 15.30
C VAL A 107 -16.98 -6.88 14.68
N LEU A 108 -16.99 -5.94 13.73
CA LEU A 108 -18.19 -5.48 13.04
C LEU A 108 -18.86 -6.58 12.20
N THR A 109 -18.10 -7.58 11.73
CA THR A 109 -18.65 -8.66 10.88
C THR A 109 -19.62 -9.57 11.62
N GLY A 110 -19.46 -9.73 12.94
CA GLY A 110 -20.35 -10.56 13.76
C GLY A 110 -21.79 -10.06 13.75
N PRO A 111 -22.05 -8.81 14.19
CA PRO A 111 -23.36 -8.17 14.09
C PRO A 111 -23.91 -8.15 12.67
N MET A 112 -23.08 -7.84 11.66
CA MET A 112 -23.52 -7.84 10.26
C MET A 112 -24.04 -9.21 9.83
N LEU A 113 -23.28 -10.29 10.09
CA LEU A 113 -23.68 -11.65 9.74
C LEU A 113 -24.99 -12.05 10.43
N SER A 114 -25.16 -11.71 11.70
CA SER A 114 -26.41 -11.97 12.44
C SER A 114 -27.59 -11.13 11.95
N GLY A 115 -27.35 -9.89 11.54
CA GLY A 115 -28.38 -8.97 11.03
C GLY A 115 -28.90 -9.35 9.65
N PHE A 116 -28.08 -10.01 8.82
CA PHE A 116 -28.53 -10.53 7.53
C PHE A 116 -29.55 -11.67 7.68
N GLY A 117 -29.60 -12.39 8.81
CA GLY A 117 -30.63 -13.42 9.07
C GLY A 117 -30.60 -14.64 8.13
N TYR A 118 -29.67 -14.70 7.17
CA TYR A 118 -29.54 -15.75 6.15
C TYR A 118 -28.49 -16.81 6.50
N TRP A 119 -27.73 -16.67 7.59
CA TRP A 119 -26.67 -17.63 7.92
C TRP A 119 -27.26 -18.88 8.60
N PRO A 120 -27.18 -20.07 7.96
CA PRO A 120 -27.68 -21.30 8.56
C PRO A 120 -26.92 -21.61 9.86
N ALA A 121 -27.63 -21.97 10.93
CA ALA A 121 -27.02 -22.36 12.21
C ALA A 121 -26.06 -23.57 12.10
N THR A 122 -26.13 -24.31 10.99
CA THR A 122 -25.28 -25.46 10.66
C THR A 122 -23.93 -25.10 10.03
N TRP A 123 -23.72 -23.86 9.60
CA TRP A 123 -22.50 -23.43 8.93
C TRP A 123 -21.52 -22.78 9.91
N ASP A 124 -20.22 -23.02 9.70
CA ASP A 124 -19.16 -22.39 10.49
C ASP A 124 -19.24 -20.88 10.41
N VAL A 125 -19.61 -20.27 11.54
CA VAL A 125 -19.77 -18.82 11.70
C VAL A 125 -18.48 -18.07 11.37
N GLU A 126 -17.33 -18.72 11.56
CA GLU A 126 -16.01 -18.17 11.23
C GLU A 126 -15.78 -17.99 9.74
N ILE A 127 -16.25 -18.93 8.90
CA ILE A 127 -16.17 -18.82 7.44
C ILE A 127 -17.05 -17.66 6.97
N GLY A 128 -18.27 -17.55 7.50
CA GLY A 128 -19.19 -16.44 7.18
C GLY A 128 -18.61 -15.07 7.56
N ARG A 129 -18.02 -14.97 8.75
CA ARG A 129 -17.32 -13.75 9.20
C ARG A 129 -16.16 -13.38 8.27
N SER A 130 -15.38 -14.36 7.82
CA SER A 130 -14.26 -14.14 6.89
C SER A 130 -14.73 -13.60 5.53
N ILE A 131 -15.85 -14.11 5.00
CA ILE A 131 -16.45 -13.60 3.76
C ILE A 131 -16.92 -12.15 3.96
N CYS A 132 -17.67 -11.87 5.03
CA CYS A 132 -18.12 -10.51 5.34
C CYS A 132 -16.94 -9.56 5.53
N PHE A 133 -15.89 -9.99 6.22
CA PHE A 133 -14.68 -9.21 6.42
C PHE A 133 -14.00 -8.89 5.09
N SER A 134 -13.90 -9.87 4.19
CA SER A 134 -13.31 -9.69 2.86
C SER A 134 -14.11 -8.69 2.03
N ILE A 135 -15.44 -8.73 2.08
CA ILE A 135 -16.31 -7.75 1.39
C ILE A 135 -16.11 -6.35 1.99
N LEU A 136 -16.08 -6.22 3.31
CA LEU A 136 -15.82 -4.94 3.98
C LEU A 136 -14.44 -4.38 3.60
N ALA A 137 -13.41 -5.21 3.61
CA ALA A 137 -12.07 -4.82 3.20
C ALA A 137 -12.04 -4.38 1.73
N MET A 138 -12.75 -5.08 0.84
CA MET A 138 -12.88 -4.70 -0.57
C MET A 138 -13.57 -3.34 -0.73
N LEU A 139 -14.67 -3.10 -0.02
CA LEU A 139 -15.39 -1.82 -0.06
C LEU A 139 -14.54 -0.67 0.48
N PHE A 140 -13.82 -0.90 1.57
CA PHE A 140 -12.89 0.05 2.15
C PHE A 140 -11.77 0.41 1.15
N ASN A 141 -11.10 -0.60 0.58
CA ASN A 141 -10.03 -0.39 -0.40
C ASN A 141 -10.51 0.39 -1.62
N ASN A 142 -11.70 0.08 -2.15
CA ASN A 142 -12.27 0.83 -3.27
C ASN A 142 -12.56 2.29 -2.88
N THR A 143 -13.14 2.52 -1.70
CA THR A 143 -13.48 3.88 -1.24
C THR A 143 -12.24 4.75 -1.08
N VAL A 144 -11.16 4.17 -0.54
CA VAL A 144 -9.85 4.84 -0.39
C VAL A 144 -9.18 5.05 -1.76
N GLY A 145 -9.34 4.12 -2.70
CA GLY A 145 -8.71 4.18 -4.02
C GLY A 145 -9.41 5.07 -5.05
N ILE A 146 -10.73 5.25 -4.96
CA ILE A 146 -11.53 6.01 -5.93
C ILE A 146 -11.00 7.44 -6.15
N PRO A 147 -10.72 8.26 -5.12
CA PRO A 147 -10.24 9.63 -5.32
C PRO A 147 -8.94 9.70 -6.13
N LEU A 148 -8.00 8.77 -5.86
CA LEU A 148 -6.76 8.67 -6.60
C LEU A 148 -7.00 8.23 -8.05
N SER A 149 -7.89 7.25 -8.26
CA SER A 149 -8.25 6.80 -9.61
C SER A 149 -8.88 7.90 -10.45
N ILE A 150 -9.80 8.67 -9.87
CA ILE A 150 -10.46 9.79 -10.56
C ILE A 150 -9.41 10.83 -10.97
N TYR A 151 -8.51 11.21 -10.06
CA TYR A 151 -7.47 12.17 -10.40
C TYR A 151 -6.52 11.65 -11.49
N SER A 152 -6.10 10.38 -11.39
CA SER A 152 -5.22 9.77 -12.39
C SER A 152 -5.86 9.80 -13.78
N THR A 153 -7.12 9.36 -13.91
CA THR A 153 -7.77 9.22 -15.22
C THR A 153 -8.23 10.56 -15.79
N PHE A 154 -8.85 11.43 -14.97
CA PHE A 154 -9.52 12.64 -15.48
C PHE A 154 -8.67 13.91 -15.37
N VAL A 155 -7.50 13.86 -14.72
CA VAL A 155 -6.61 15.04 -14.61
C VAL A 155 -5.23 14.75 -15.19
N LEU A 156 -4.71 13.54 -15.02
CA LEU A 156 -3.35 13.21 -15.43
C LEU A 156 -3.27 12.62 -16.85
N GLU A 157 -4.32 11.91 -17.28
CA GLU A 157 -4.38 11.24 -18.58
C GLU A 157 -5.19 11.99 -19.66
N GLU A 158 -5.98 13.00 -19.28
CA GLU A 158 -6.64 13.95 -20.22
C GLU A 158 -5.68 15.05 -20.68
#